data_AF-A0A1F1UVJ7-F1
#
_entry.id   AF-A0A1F1UVJ7-F1
#
_cell.length_a   1.000
_cell.length_b   1.000
_cell.length_c   1.000
_cell.angle_alpha   90.00
_cell.angle_beta   90.00
_cell.angle_gamma   90.00
#
_symmetry.space_group_name_H-M   'P 1'
#
loop_
_entity.id
_entity.type
_entity.pdbx_description
1 polymer ?
#
loop_
_entity_poly.entity_id
_entity_poly.type
_entity_poly.pdbx_seq_one_letter_code
_entity_poly.pdbx_strand_id
1 'polypeptide(L)'
;MEKAHRSAWIYPLFVSVWIATPFMGDRVPMWGQWLYWAGLIAVSVLGFAIAVRDKRPLLGILSVLTLFAWPITLGVALAFAPFA
;
A
#
# COMPACT_ATOMS: atom_id res chain seq x y z
N MET A 1 19.65 -17.55 1.28
CA MET A 1 19.10 -16.60 0.28
C MET A 1 17.73 -17.01 -0.28
N GLU A 2 17.34 -18.29 -0.21
CA GLU A 2 16.10 -18.83 -0.80
C GLU A 2 14.78 -18.24 -0.23
N LYS A 3 14.73 -17.95 1.09
CA LYS A 3 13.55 -17.32 1.71
C LYS A 3 13.28 -15.89 1.21
N ALA A 4 14.33 -15.14 0.86
CA ALA A 4 14.19 -13.75 0.42
C ALA A 4 13.36 -13.65 -0.87
N HIS A 5 13.63 -14.56 -1.81
CA HIS A 5 12.95 -14.65 -3.10
C HIS A 5 11.49 -15.10 -2.97
N ARG A 6 11.19 -16.00 -2.01
CA ARG A 6 9.85 -16.55 -1.81
C ARG A 6 8.84 -15.51 -1.29
N SER A 7 9.30 -14.43 -0.65
CA SER A 7 8.43 -13.33 -0.20
C SER A 7 8.46 -12.13 -1.15
N ALA A 8 9.25 -12.18 -2.22
CA ALA A 8 9.44 -11.04 -3.13
C ALA A 8 8.18 -10.70 -3.95
N TRP A 9 7.27 -11.67 -4.12
CA TRP A 9 6.00 -11.49 -4.84
C TRP A 9 5.05 -10.49 -4.17
N ILE A 10 5.25 -10.15 -2.89
CA ILE A 10 4.40 -9.19 -2.19
C ILE A 10 4.76 -7.73 -2.50
N TYR A 11 6.00 -7.45 -2.89
CA TYR A 11 6.43 -6.08 -3.22
C TYR A 11 5.66 -5.48 -4.40
N PRO A 12 5.42 -6.20 -5.51
CA PRO A 12 4.52 -5.74 -6.56
C PRO A 12 3.13 -5.36 -6.05
N LEU A 13 2.57 -6.10 -5.09
CA LEU A 13 1.25 -5.80 -4.54
C LEU A 13 1.23 -4.47 -3.77
N PHE A 14 2.28 -4.19 -2.99
CA PHE A 14 2.45 -2.89 -2.36
C PHE A 14 2.51 -1.77 -3.40
N VAL A 15 3.34 -1.94 -4.43
CA VAL A 15 3.49 -0.96 -5.51
C VAL A 15 2.14 -0.72 -6.22
N SER A 16 1.36 -1.76 -6.49
CA SER A 16 0.03 -1.62 -7.09
C SER A 16 -0.91 -0.78 -6.24
N VAL A 17 -0.94 -0.97 -4.91
CA VAL A 17 -1.77 -0.14 -4.02
C VAL A 17 -1.33 1.32 -4.09
N TRP A 18 -0.03 1.59 -4.00
CA TRP A 18 0.52 2.94 -4.04
C TRP A 18 0.26 3.65 -5.37
N ILE A 19 0.40 2.96 -6.50
CA ILE A 19 0.08 3.50 -7.83
C ILE A 19 -1.42 3.78 -7.95
N ALA A 20 -2.28 2.90 -7.43
CA ALA A 20 -3.72 3.07 -7.53
C ALA A 20 -4.26 4.20 -6.63
N THR A 21 -3.63 4.42 -5.47
CA THR A 21 -4.09 5.35 -4.43
C THR A 21 -4.41 6.77 -4.93
N PRO A 22 -3.56 7.48 -5.71
CA PRO A 22 -3.87 8.83 -6.20
C PRO A 22 -5.05 8.90 -7.18
N PHE A 23 -5.43 7.77 -7.78
CA PHE A 23 -6.56 7.70 -8.71
C PHE A 23 -7.87 7.31 -8.02
N MET A 24 -7.81 6.89 -6.75
CA MET A 24 -9.00 6.61 -5.96
C MET A 24 -9.61 7.93 -5.53
N GLY A 25 -10.88 8.15 -5.88
CA GLY A 25 -11.60 9.38 -5.61
C GLY A 25 -13.03 9.31 -6.17
N ASP A 26 -13.74 10.42 -6.19
CA ASP A 26 -15.19 10.46 -6.45
C ASP A 26 -15.61 9.93 -7.84
N ARG A 27 -14.66 9.80 -8.77
CA ARG A 27 -14.90 9.33 -10.14
C ARG A 27 -14.76 7.82 -10.31
N VAL A 28 -14.36 7.08 -9.25
CA VAL A 28 -14.17 5.63 -9.33
C VAL A 28 -15.48 4.89 -9.02
N PRO A 29 -15.87 3.87 -9.81
CA PRO A 29 -17.04 3.06 -9.50
C PRO A 29 -16.94 2.43 -8.11
N MET A 30 -18.07 2.35 -7.39
CA MET A 30 -18.11 1.89 -6.01
C MET A 30 -17.48 0.50 -5.82
N TRP A 31 -17.69 -0.42 -6.76
CA TRP A 31 -17.08 -1.76 -6.73
C TRP A 31 -15.54 -1.71 -6.81
N GLY A 32 -14.98 -0.77 -7.58
CA GLY A 32 -13.54 -0.56 -7.70
C GLY A 32 -12.96 0.02 -6.41
N GLN A 33 -13.71 0.91 -5.74
CA GLN A 33 -13.33 1.45 -4.45
C GLN A 33 -13.32 0.37 -3.35
N TRP A 34 -14.33 -0.50 -3.31
CA TRP A 34 -14.35 -1.67 -2.41
C TRP A 34 -13.18 -2.62 -2.67
N LEU A 35 -12.89 -2.91 -3.94
CA LEU A 35 -11.77 -3.78 -4.31
C LEU A 35 -10.43 -3.18 -3.88
N TYR A 36 -10.25 -1.87 -4.06
CA TYR A 36 -9.07 -1.16 -3.59
C TYR A 36 -8.93 -1.24 -2.07
N TRP A 37 -9.98 -0.95 -1.31
CA TRP A 37 -9.95 -1.04 0.16
C TRP A 37 -9.65 -2.45 0.65
N ALA A 38 -10.28 -3.46 0.06
CA ALA A 38 -10.00 -4.86 0.36
C ALA A 38 -8.54 -5.21 0.06
N GLY A 39 -8.01 -4.78 -1.09
CA GLY A 39 -6.62 -4.97 -1.49
C GLY A 39 -5.64 -4.28 -0.54
N LEU A 40 -5.89 -3.02 -0.18
CA LEU A 40 -5.07 -2.24 0.75
C LEU A 40 -4.97 -2.94 2.11
N ILE A 41 -6.11 -3.39 2.67
CA ILE A 41 -6.14 -4.09 3.96
C ILE A 41 -5.42 -5.44 3.84
N ALA A 42 -5.76 -6.24 2.82
CA ALA A 42 -5.20 -7.57 2.63
C ALA A 42 -3.68 -7.54 2.45
N VAL A 43 -3.15 -6.64 1.60
CA VAL A 43 -1.72 -6.49 1.34
C VAL A 43 -0.99 -6.01 2.60
N SER A 44 -1.57 -5.07 3.33
CA SER A 44 -0.98 -4.57 4.59
C SER A 44 -0.94 -5.64 5.67
N VAL A 45 -2.03 -6.36 5.90
CA VAL A 45 -2.09 -7.44 6.90
C VAL A 45 -1.15 -8.58 6.52
N LEU A 46 -1.15 -9.00 5.26
CA LEU A 46 -0.30 -10.08 4.78
C LEU A 46 1.18 -9.70 4.86
N GLY A 47 1.54 -8.49 4.44
CA GLY A 47 2.90 -7.98 4.53
C GLY A 47 3.38 -7.87 5.97
N PHE A 48 2.51 -7.45 6.88
CA PHE A 48 2.84 -7.38 8.30
C PHE A 48 3.01 -8.77 8.91
N ALA A 49 2.12 -9.71 8.58
CA ALA A 49 2.23 -11.10 9.03
C ALA A 49 3.54 -11.74 8.55
N ILE A 50 3.93 -11.52 7.30
CA ILE A 50 5.21 -12.00 6.76
C ILE A 50 6.39 -11.28 7.44
N ALA A 51 6.28 -9.97 7.68
CA ALA A 51 7.31 -9.19 8.37
C ALA A 51 7.62 -9.75 9.76
N VAL A 52 6.58 -10.08 10.53
CA VAL A 52 6.71 -10.68 11.87
C VAL A 52 7.30 -12.10 11.78
N ARG A 53 6.77 -12.93 10.87
CA ARG A 53 7.22 -14.34 10.71
C ARG A 53 8.67 -14.46 10.24
N ASP A 54 9.06 -13.66 9.26
CA ASP A 54 10.39 -13.70 8.66
C ASP A 54 11.39 -12.73 9.31
N LYS A 55 11.00 -12.01 10.37
CA LYS A 55 11.79 -10.95 11.04
C LYS A 55 12.32 -9.90 10.05
N ARG A 56 11.46 -9.46 9.12
CA ARG A 56 11.78 -8.46 8.09
C ARG A 56 11.16 -7.11 8.45
N PRO A 57 11.85 -6.25 9.21
CA PRO A 57 11.28 -4.98 9.68
C PRO A 57 10.86 -4.07 8.52
N LEU A 58 11.59 -4.10 7.39
CA LEU A 58 11.25 -3.30 6.20
C LEU A 58 9.86 -3.61 5.64
N LEU A 59 9.45 -4.90 5.60
CA LEU A 59 8.10 -5.27 5.17
C LEU A 59 7.05 -4.77 6.16
N GLY A 60 7.37 -4.77 7.45
CA GLY A 60 6.48 -4.24 8.49
C GLY A 60 6.25 -2.74 8.30
N ILE A 61 7.34 -1.99 8.06
CA ILE A 61 7.27 -0.56 7.75
C ILE A 61 6.43 -0.31 6.50
N LEU A 62 6.70 -1.02 5.39
CA LEU A 62 5.91 -0.89 4.16
C LEU A 62 4.43 -1.20 4.39
N SER A 63 4.12 -2.18 5.22
CA SER A 63 2.74 -2.53 5.57
C SER A 63 2.03 -1.42 6.31
N VAL A 64 2.69 -0.84 7.31
CA VAL A 64 2.15 0.30 8.06
C VAL A 64 1.98 1.51 7.13
N LEU A 65 3.00 1.85 6.33
CA LEU A 65 2.91 2.95 5.37
C LEU A 65 1.76 2.75 4.39
N THR A 66 1.51 1.52 3.95
CA THR A 66 0.43 1.21 3.00
C THR A 66 -0.96 1.36 3.61
N LEU A 67 -1.14 1.08 4.91
CA LEU A 67 -2.39 1.41 5.62
C LEU A 67 -2.68 2.90 5.60
N PHE A 68 -1.63 3.72 5.64
CA PHE A 68 -1.71 5.17 5.56
C PHE A 68 -1.49 5.72 4.16
N ALA A 69 -1.60 4.89 3.11
CA ALA A 69 -1.34 5.32 1.73
C ALA A 69 -2.16 6.55 1.36
N TRP A 70 -3.46 6.55 1.68
CA TRP A 70 -4.36 7.67 1.41
C TRP A 70 -3.96 9.00 2.06
N PRO A 71 -3.82 9.11 3.40
CA PRO A 71 -3.41 10.36 4.02
C PRO A 71 -2.00 10.79 3.62
N ILE A 72 -1.10 9.85 3.31
CA ILE A 72 0.25 10.17 2.81
C ILE A 72 0.14 10.78 1.40
N THR A 73 -0.59 10.15 0.48
CA THR A 73 -0.80 10.67 -0.88
C THR A 73 -1.47 12.04 -0.84
N LEU A 74 -2.44 12.24 0.05
CA LEU A 74 -3.07 13.54 0.27
C LEU A 74 -2.06 14.58 0.78
N GLY A 75 -1.27 14.24 1.80
CA GLY A 75 -0.24 15.12 2.35
C GLY A 75 0.81 15.52 1.32
N VAL A 76 1.25 14.58 0.48
CA VAL A 76 2.16 14.84 -0.65
C VAL A 76 1.48 15.74 -1.68
N ALA A 77 0.24 15.44 -2.08
CA ALA A 77 -0.50 16.27 -3.02
C ALA A 77 -0.64 17.71 -2.51
N LEU A 78 -0.91 17.92 -1.21
CA LEU A 78 -1.02 19.25 -0.61
C LEU A 78 0.34 19.96 -0.47
N ALA A 79 1.41 19.24 -0.14
CA ALA A 79 2.74 19.83 0.03
C ALA A 79 3.37 20.28 -1.30
N PHE A 80 3.03 19.58 -2.38
CA PHE A 80 3.53 19.85 -3.72
C PHE A 80 2.50 20.50 -4.65
N ALA A 81 1.26 20.68 -4.20
CA ALA A 81 0.30 21.53 -4.90
C ALA A 81 0.80 22.98 -4.81
N PRO A 82 1.14 23.62 -5.94
CA PRO A 82 1.36 25.05 -5.91
C PRO A 82 0.02 25.67 -5.52
N PHE A 83 -0.03 26.33 -4.36
CA PHE A 83 -1.16 27.18 -3.99
C PHE A 83 -1.35 28.19 -5.13
N ALA A 84 -2.36 27.96 -5.96
CA ALA A 84 -2.83 28.89 -6.99
C ALA A 84 -3.88 29.83 -6.37
#